data_AF-A0A3M1QN49-F1
#
_entry.id   AF-A0A3M1QN49-F1
#
_cell.length_a   1.000
_cell.length_b   1.000
_cell.length_c   1.000
_cell.angle_alpha   90.00
_cell.angle_beta   90.00
_cell.angle_gamma   90.00
#
_symmetry.space_group_name_H-M   'P 1'
#
loop_
_entity.id
_entity.type
_entity.pdbx_description
1 polymer ?
#
loop_
_entity_poly.entity_id
_entity_poly.type
_entity_poly.pdbx_seq_one_letter_code
_entity_poly.pdbx_strand_id
1 'polypeptide(L)'
;MGSYLSLPILVLAAILQATLIPQIRIEGGGPDLVFLLVLAWAIKSSLDEAVVWAFVGGIAQDSMSAAPLGTSILGMIVIVFVVNIIGRQIYNVSLPLIAIFTLFGSIFQQTVIVIIIIIAGFEVRLTDNFSYVIVPTIIYNLVLIWPVYWLVRRIQRRVHARRRIFT
;
A
#
# COMPACT_ATOMS: atom_id res chain seq x y z
N MET A 1 21.65 3.47 10.15
CA MET A 1 21.14 4.82 10.49
C MET A 1 21.09 5.67 9.24
N GLY A 2 20.00 6.42 9.04
CA GLY A 2 19.88 7.46 8.02
C GLY A 2 19.20 7.02 6.72
N SER A 3 17.94 7.42 6.55
CA SER A 3 17.28 7.46 5.24
C SER A 3 16.26 8.60 5.19
N TYR A 4 16.66 9.82 5.53
CA TYR A 4 15.81 11.01 5.39
C TYR A 4 15.48 11.35 3.92
N LEU A 5 16.10 10.67 2.95
CA LEU A 5 15.86 10.84 1.50
C LEU A 5 14.63 10.07 0.97
N SER A 6 14.09 9.10 1.72
CA SER A 6 12.87 8.37 1.30
C SER A 6 11.59 9.15 1.64
N LEU A 7 11.62 10.01 2.66
CA LEU A 7 10.52 10.88 3.07
C LEU A 7 9.98 11.79 1.94
N PRO A 8 10.80 12.54 1.18
CA PRO A 8 10.28 13.38 0.10
C PRO A 8 9.65 12.57 -1.05
N ILE A 9 10.12 11.35 -1.29
CA ILE A 9 9.52 10.45 -2.31
C ILE A 9 8.16 9.94 -1.83
N LEU A 10 8.03 9.66 -0.53
CA LEU A 10 6.77 9.33 0.14
C LEU A 10 5.74 10.45 0.03
N VAL A 11 6.18 11.69 0.28
CA VAL A 11 5.32 12.87 0.16
C VAL A 11 4.87 13.06 -1.29
N LEU A 12 5.77 12.91 -2.26
CA LEU A 12 5.41 12.93 -3.69
C LEU A 12 4.46 11.79 -4.08
N ALA A 13 4.65 10.59 -3.54
CA ALA A 13 3.75 9.45 -3.75
C ALA A 13 2.35 9.72 -3.18
N ALA A 14 2.27 10.28 -1.97
CA ALA A 14 1.02 10.68 -1.33
C ALA A 14 0.32 11.81 -2.10
N ILE A 15 1.07 12.80 -2.62
CA ILE A 15 0.52 13.86 -3.47
C ILE A 15 -0.03 13.28 -4.78
N LEU A 16 0.74 12.43 -5.47
CA LEU A 16 0.28 11.78 -6.70
C LEU A 16 -0.97 10.95 -6.47
N GLN A 17 -1.04 10.27 -5.33
CA GLN A 17 -2.22 9.52 -4.94
C GLN A 17 -3.43 10.42 -4.65
N ALA A 18 -3.24 11.49 -3.90
CA ALA A 18 -4.28 12.48 -3.63
C ALA A 18 -4.84 13.10 -4.91
N THR A 19 -4.00 13.22 -5.94
CA THR A 19 -4.36 13.85 -7.21
C THR A 19 -4.97 12.86 -8.22
N LEU A 20 -4.48 11.62 -8.28
CA LEU A 20 -4.90 10.64 -9.29
C LEU A 20 -6.08 9.76 -8.85
N ILE A 21 -6.20 9.40 -7.57
CA ILE A 21 -7.26 8.48 -7.10
C ILE A 21 -8.68 9.00 -7.31
N PRO A 22 -9.00 10.28 -7.05
CA PRO A 22 -10.36 10.78 -7.26
C PRO A 22 -10.83 10.64 -8.72
N GLN A 23 -9.90 10.55 -9.67
CA GLN A 23 -10.22 10.42 -11.10
C GLN A 23 -10.45 8.97 -11.56
N ILE A 24 -10.11 7.96 -10.76
CA ILE A 24 -10.18 6.52 -11.13
C ILE A 24 -11.27 5.78 -10.31
N ARG A 25 -11.93 6.45 -9.35
CA ARG A 25 -13.07 5.89 -8.62
C ARG A 25 -14.27 5.76 -9.56
N ILE A 26 -14.58 4.53 -9.96
CA ILE A 26 -15.74 4.20 -10.78
C ILE A 26 -16.60 3.23 -9.96
N GLU A 27 -17.86 3.60 -9.69
CA GLU A 27 -18.89 2.76 -9.05
C GLU A 27 -18.55 2.28 -7.61
N GLY A 28 -18.10 3.17 -6.72
CA GLY A 28 -17.99 2.89 -5.28
C GLY A 28 -16.75 2.11 -4.81
N GLY A 29 -16.15 1.28 -5.68
CA GLY A 29 -14.82 0.66 -5.48
C GLY A 29 -13.73 1.40 -6.24
N GLY A 30 -12.52 1.49 -5.70
CA GLY A 30 -11.41 2.17 -6.37
C GLY A 30 -10.06 1.59 -5.95
N PRO A 31 -9.03 1.72 -6.80
CA PRO A 31 -7.71 1.20 -6.46
C PRO A 31 -7.12 1.89 -5.23
N ASP A 32 -6.53 1.09 -4.36
CA ASP A 32 -5.75 1.59 -3.24
C ASP A 32 -4.29 1.79 -3.66
N LEU A 33 -4.02 2.93 -4.31
CA LEU A 33 -2.66 3.23 -4.75
C LEU A 33 -1.68 3.40 -3.57
N VAL A 34 -2.13 3.79 -2.36
CA VAL A 34 -1.18 3.95 -1.21
C VAL A 34 -0.68 2.55 -0.91
N PHE A 35 -1.63 1.63 -0.74
CA PHE A 35 -1.35 0.27 -0.40
C PHE A 35 -0.41 -0.37 -1.42
N LEU A 36 -0.70 -0.23 -2.72
CA LEU A 36 0.14 -0.77 -3.78
C LEU A 36 1.55 -0.17 -3.77
N LEU A 37 1.69 1.14 -3.51
CA LEU A 37 2.99 1.82 -3.46
C LEU A 37 3.81 1.36 -2.25
N VAL A 38 3.20 1.30 -1.07
CA VAL A 38 3.82 0.80 0.16
C VAL A 38 4.26 -0.65 -0.01
N LEU A 39 3.37 -1.48 -0.55
CA LEU A 39 3.65 -2.88 -0.83
C LEU A 39 4.82 -3.04 -1.81
N ALA A 40 4.77 -2.34 -2.95
CA ALA A 40 5.81 -2.40 -3.96
C ALA A 40 7.16 -1.91 -3.44
N TRP A 41 7.16 -0.88 -2.58
CA TRP A 41 8.38 -0.36 -1.97
C TRP A 41 8.99 -1.37 -0.98
N ALA A 42 8.15 -1.94 -0.11
CA ALA A 42 8.55 -2.85 0.96
C ALA A 42 9.28 -4.11 0.48
N ILE A 43 9.04 -4.54 -0.76
CA ILE A 43 9.66 -5.74 -1.36
C ILE A 43 11.20 -5.63 -1.45
N LYS A 44 11.73 -4.43 -1.66
CA LYS A 44 13.19 -4.20 -1.86
C LYS A 44 13.81 -3.23 -0.86
N SER A 45 13.03 -2.68 0.06
CA SER A 45 13.55 -1.80 1.12
C SER A 45 13.88 -2.58 2.40
N SER A 46 14.62 -1.95 3.30
CA SER A 46 14.76 -2.46 4.68
C SER A 46 13.42 -2.38 5.41
N LEU A 47 13.29 -3.14 6.50
CA LEU A 47 12.09 -3.13 7.34
C LEU A 47 11.83 -1.73 7.90
N ASP A 48 12.86 -1.07 8.44
CA ASP A 48 12.74 0.28 9.01
C ASP A 48 12.18 1.28 7.99
N GLU A 49 12.66 1.22 6.75
CA GLU A 49 12.18 2.08 5.68
C GLU A 49 10.74 1.74 5.30
N ALA A 50 10.42 0.45 5.14
CA ALA A 50 9.08 0.00 4.79
C ALA A 50 8.03 0.39 5.87
N VAL A 51 8.41 0.35 7.15
CA VAL A 51 7.53 0.75 8.26
C VAL A 51 7.23 2.26 8.22
N VAL A 52 8.23 3.09 7.91
CA VAL A 52 8.00 4.54 7.70
C VAL A 52 7.04 4.77 6.53
N TRP A 53 7.17 4.00 5.45
CA TRP A 53 6.25 4.03 4.31
C TRP A 53 4.82 3.62 4.70
N ALA A 54 4.65 2.55 5.46
CA ALA A 54 3.35 2.14 5.97
C ALA A 54 2.72 3.19 6.89
N PHE A 55 3.52 3.85 7.74
CA PHE A 55 3.01 4.86 8.66
C PHE A 55 2.52 6.11 7.94
N VAL A 56 3.37 6.71 7.10
CA VAL A 56 3.02 7.91 6.33
C VAL A 56 1.91 7.61 5.33
N GLY A 57 2.00 6.46 4.65
CA GLY A 57 0.98 5.99 3.74
C GLY A 57 -0.37 5.77 4.43
N GLY A 58 -0.38 5.14 5.59
CA GLY A 58 -1.61 4.90 6.34
C GLY A 58 -2.28 6.19 6.79
N ILE A 59 -1.52 7.18 7.29
CA ILE A 59 -2.08 8.51 7.63
C ILE A 59 -2.68 9.19 6.40
N ALA A 60 -1.97 9.15 5.26
CA ALA A 60 -2.46 9.73 4.02
C ALA A 60 -3.75 9.04 3.55
N GLN A 61 -3.81 7.72 3.65
CA GLN A 61 -5.00 6.94 3.32
C GLN A 61 -6.17 7.31 4.21
N ASP A 62 -5.96 7.33 5.52
CA ASP A 62 -7.01 7.59 6.50
C ASP A 62 -7.55 9.01 6.30
N SER A 63 -6.68 10.00 6.02
CA SER A 63 -7.07 11.40 5.74
C SER A 63 -7.92 11.57 4.48
N MET A 64 -7.75 10.68 3.49
CA MET A 64 -8.55 10.67 2.26
C MET A 64 -9.79 9.78 2.36
N SER A 65 -9.91 9.00 3.42
CA SER A 65 -11.00 8.06 3.65
C SER A 65 -11.93 8.58 4.75
N ALA A 66 -13.12 7.97 4.86
CA ALA A 66 -14.00 8.21 6.01
C ALA A 66 -13.59 7.39 7.26
N ALA A 67 -12.49 6.63 7.19
CA ALA A 67 -12.05 5.78 8.30
C ALA A 67 -11.34 6.59 9.40
N PRO A 68 -11.41 6.17 10.66
CA PRO A 68 -10.63 6.78 11.74
C PRO A 68 -9.13 6.77 11.44
N LEU A 69 -8.43 7.85 11.82
CA LEU A 69 -6.97 7.94 11.69
C LEU A 69 -6.29 6.77 12.44
N GLY A 70 -5.38 6.09 11.77
CA GLY A 70 -4.64 4.93 12.28
C GLY A 70 -5.16 3.57 11.76
N THR A 71 -6.34 3.52 11.15
CA THR A 71 -6.94 2.29 10.61
C THR A 71 -6.05 1.66 9.54
N SER A 72 -5.66 2.45 8.54
CA SER A 72 -4.85 1.96 7.42
C SER A 72 -3.42 1.68 7.83
N ILE A 73 -2.90 2.40 8.83
CA ILE A 73 -1.55 2.18 9.38
C ILE A 73 -1.43 0.75 9.91
N LEU A 74 -2.41 0.28 10.68
CA LEU A 74 -2.40 -1.07 11.25
C LEU A 74 -2.38 -2.13 10.15
N GLY A 75 -3.23 -1.99 9.13
CA GLY A 75 -3.27 -2.89 7.99
C GLY A 75 -1.94 -2.94 7.24
N MET A 76 -1.37 -1.77 6.91
CA MET A 76 -0.13 -1.66 6.14
C MET A 76 1.08 -2.18 6.89
N ILE A 77 1.22 -1.89 8.19
CA ILE A 77 2.36 -2.35 8.99
C ILE A 77 2.42 -3.87 8.98
N VAL A 78 1.30 -4.55 9.24
CA VAL A 78 1.25 -6.02 9.24
C VAL A 78 1.73 -6.58 7.90
N ILE A 79 1.24 -6.02 6.80
CA ILE A 79 1.60 -6.47 5.45
C ILE A 79 3.08 -6.22 5.15
N VAL A 80 3.61 -5.06 5.54
CA VAL A 80 5.03 -4.75 5.41
C VAL A 80 5.91 -5.74 6.17
N PHE A 81 5.53 -6.10 7.40
CA PHE A 81 6.26 -7.10 8.17
C PHE A 81 6.26 -8.47 7.46
N VAL A 82 5.10 -8.93 7.01
CA VAL A 82 4.96 -10.21 6.29
C VAL A 82 5.81 -10.23 5.03
N VAL A 83 5.73 -9.17 4.22
CA VAL A 83 6.49 -9.03 2.97
C VAL A 83 7.98 -8.98 3.23
N ASN A 84 8.44 -8.29 4.28
CA ASN A 84 9.86 -8.21 4.58
C ASN A 84 10.41 -9.55 5.08
N ILE A 85 9.68 -10.26 5.94
CA ILE A 85 10.08 -11.59 6.43
C ILE A 85 10.23 -12.57 5.27
N ILE A 86 9.19 -12.67 4.43
CA ILE A 86 9.19 -13.61 3.30
C ILE A 86 10.19 -13.15 2.22
N GLY A 87 10.29 -11.84 1.98
CA GLY A 87 11.23 -11.25 1.02
C GLY A 87 12.69 -11.49 1.38
N ARG A 88 13.04 -11.55 2.68
CA ARG A 88 14.40 -11.93 3.13
C ARG A 88 14.73 -13.38 2.82
N GLN A 89 13.73 -14.26 2.86
CA GLN A 89 13.91 -15.69 2.58
C GLN A 89 14.03 -15.97 1.07
N ILE A 90 13.50 -15.07 0.23
CA ILE A 90 13.42 -15.23 -1.22
C ILE A 90 14.34 -14.21 -1.94
N TYR A 91 15.60 -14.60 -2.16
CA TYR A 91 16.17 -14.65 -3.52
C TYR A 91 15.75 -13.55 -4.52
N ASN A 92 14.82 -13.97 -5.37
CA ASN A 92 14.16 -13.18 -6.39
C ASN A 92 12.65 -13.29 -6.19
N VAL A 93 12.04 -12.21 -5.70
CA VAL A 93 10.59 -12.07 -5.64
C VAL A 93 10.04 -12.09 -7.07
N SER A 94 9.33 -13.17 -7.41
CA SER A 94 8.71 -13.37 -8.71
C SER A 94 7.40 -12.59 -8.81
N LEU A 95 6.99 -12.23 -10.03
CA LEU A 95 5.71 -11.55 -10.29
C LEU A 95 4.49 -12.22 -9.63
N PRO A 96 4.37 -13.56 -9.64
CA PRO A 96 3.26 -14.25 -8.95
C PRO A 96 3.25 -14.00 -7.44
N LEU A 97 4.43 -13.95 -6.79
CA LEU A 97 4.50 -13.73 -5.35
C LEU A 97 4.02 -12.32 -4.97
N ILE A 98 4.30 -11.33 -5.82
CA ILE A 98 3.80 -9.96 -5.64
C ILE A 98 2.27 -9.92 -5.75
N ALA A 99 1.70 -10.65 -6.72
CA ALA A 99 0.25 -10.76 -6.86
C ALA A 99 -0.39 -11.44 -5.64
N ILE A 100 0.25 -12.49 -5.10
CA ILE A 100 -0.18 -13.15 -3.86
C ILE A 100 -0.19 -12.16 -2.69
N PHE A 101 0.89 -11.40 -2.47
CA PHE A 101 0.91 -10.39 -1.42
C PHE A 101 -0.14 -9.31 -1.61
N THR A 102 -0.39 -8.92 -2.85
CA THR A 102 -1.41 -7.91 -3.17
C THR A 102 -2.81 -8.43 -2.85
N LEU A 103 -3.10 -9.68 -3.21
CA LEU A 103 -4.38 -10.33 -2.94
C LEU A 103 -4.63 -10.43 -1.43
N PHE A 104 -3.74 -11.13 -0.71
CA PHE A 104 -3.90 -11.35 0.73
C PHE A 104 -3.82 -10.05 1.53
N GLY A 105 -2.92 -9.15 1.14
CA GLY A 105 -2.80 -7.84 1.76
C GLY A 105 -4.04 -6.98 1.58
N SER A 106 -4.61 -6.93 0.36
CA SER A 106 -5.86 -6.18 0.12
C SER A 106 -7.02 -6.76 0.92
N ILE A 107 -7.17 -8.09 0.97
CA ILE A 107 -8.21 -8.75 1.77
C ILE A 107 -8.06 -8.39 3.26
N PHE A 108 -6.83 -8.49 3.78
CA PHE A 108 -6.54 -8.17 5.17
C PHE A 108 -6.84 -6.71 5.50
N GLN A 109 -6.36 -5.78 4.67
CA GLN A 109 -6.58 -4.36 4.86
C GLN A 109 -8.07 -4.01 4.85
N GLN A 110 -8.84 -4.55 3.89
CA GLN A 110 -10.29 -4.33 3.84
C GLN A 110 -11.01 -4.92 5.04
N THR A 111 -10.56 -6.08 5.53
CA THR A 111 -11.10 -6.68 6.76
C THR A 111 -10.86 -5.77 7.97
N VAL A 112 -9.64 -5.24 8.12
CA VAL A 112 -9.28 -4.30 9.20
C VAL A 112 -10.15 -3.03 9.13
N ILE A 113 -10.31 -2.45 7.94
CA ILE A 113 -11.13 -1.25 7.73
C ILE A 113 -12.59 -1.52 8.13
N VAL A 114 -13.18 -2.62 7.65
CA VAL A 114 -14.57 -2.98 7.96
C VAL A 114 -14.76 -3.18 9.47
N ILE A 115 -13.86 -3.91 10.13
CA ILE A 115 -13.92 -4.13 11.58
C ILE A 115 -13.89 -2.80 12.34
N ILE A 116 -12.97 -1.89 11.98
CA ILE A 116 -12.83 -0.62 12.67
C ILE A 116 -14.05 0.29 12.44
N ILE A 117 -14.61 0.31 11.23
CA ILE A 117 -15.82 1.09 10.92
C ILE A 117 -17.03 0.58 11.73
N ILE A 118 -17.16 -0.75 11.89
CA ILE A 118 -18.21 -1.35 12.73
C ILE A 118 -18.04 -0.95 14.19
N ILE A 119 -16.81 -1.03 14.72
CA ILE A 119 -16.50 -0.62 16.09
C ILE A 119 -16.74 0.89 16.30
N ALA A 120 -16.49 1.70 15.27
CA ALA A 120 -16.75 3.14 15.28
C ALA A 120 -18.26 3.50 15.24
N GLY A 121 -19.15 2.50 15.15
CA GLY A 121 -20.60 2.70 15.26
C GLY A 121 -21.30 3.07 13.95
N PHE A 122 -20.64 2.92 12.80
CA PHE A 122 -21.28 3.12 11.50
C PHE A 122 -22.09 1.88 11.09
N GLU A 123 -23.29 2.10 10.55
CA GLU A 123 -24.11 1.02 10.00
C GLU A 123 -23.55 0.54 8.66
N VAL A 124 -22.84 -0.58 8.69
CA VAL A 124 -22.26 -1.19 7.48
C VAL A 124 -23.18 -2.33 7.02
N ARG A 125 -23.83 -2.16 5.86
CA ARG A 125 -24.48 -3.28 5.16
C ARG A 125 -23.39 -4.15 4.53
N LEU A 126 -22.96 -5.17 5.28
CA LEU A 126 -21.85 -6.05 4.91
C LEU A 126 -22.04 -6.72 3.54
N THR A 127 -23.27 -7.12 3.21
CA THR A 127 -23.59 -7.81 1.95
C THR A 127 -23.40 -6.92 0.72
N ASP A 128 -23.82 -5.66 0.81
CA ASP A 128 -23.75 -4.72 -0.31
C ASP A 128 -22.31 -4.21 -0.50
N ASN A 129 -21.60 -3.93 0.60
CA ASN A 129 -20.20 -3.48 0.55
C ASN A 129 -19.23 -4.54 0.03
N PHE A 130 -19.46 -5.83 0.31
CA PHE A 130 -18.56 -6.90 -0.15
C PHE A 130 -18.51 -6.98 -1.68
N SER A 131 -19.67 -7.05 -2.33
CA SER A 131 -19.74 -7.22 -3.78
C SER A 131 -19.48 -5.92 -4.54
N TYR A 132 -19.88 -4.78 -3.97
CA TYR A 132 -19.80 -3.48 -4.66
C TYR A 132 -18.47 -2.75 -4.43
N VAL A 133 -17.80 -2.95 -3.29
CA VAL A 133 -16.59 -2.20 -2.93
C VAL A 133 -15.38 -3.12 -2.81
N ILE A 134 -15.47 -4.20 -2.03
CA ILE A 134 -14.30 -5.03 -1.71
C ILE A 134 -13.81 -5.79 -2.94
N VAL A 135 -14.70 -6.50 -3.64
CA VAL A 135 -14.32 -7.29 -4.83
C VAL A 135 -13.73 -6.42 -5.94
N PRO A 136 -14.36 -5.31 -6.37
CA PRO A 136 -13.77 -4.44 -7.38
C PRO A 136 -12.42 -3.87 -6.94
N THR A 137 -12.27 -3.47 -5.68
CA THR A 137 -11.01 -2.92 -5.16
C THR A 137 -9.86 -3.93 -5.24
N ILE A 138 -10.11 -5.20 -4.89
CA ILE A 138 -9.10 -6.26 -4.98
C ILE A 138 -8.70 -6.49 -6.45
N ILE A 139 -9.67 -6.51 -7.36
CA ILE A 139 -9.41 -6.68 -8.80
C ILE A 139 -8.57 -5.51 -9.32
N TYR A 140 -8.95 -4.27 -8.99
CA TYR A 140 -8.18 -3.09 -9.36
C TYR A 140 -6.75 -3.17 -8.83
N ASN A 141 -6.58 -3.55 -7.56
CA ASN A 141 -5.26 -3.69 -6.94
C ASN A 141 -4.40 -4.72 -7.65
N LEU A 142 -4.97 -5.88 -8.02
CA LEU A 142 -4.26 -6.94 -8.75
C LEU A 142 -3.85 -6.53 -10.16
N VAL A 143 -4.66 -5.73 -10.85
CA VAL A 143 -4.31 -5.23 -12.19
C VAL A 143 -3.25 -4.13 -12.08
N LEU A 144 -3.41 -3.20 -11.13
CA LEU A 144 -2.56 -2.02 -10.98
C LEU A 144 -1.23 -2.30 -10.28
N ILE A 145 -1.07 -3.41 -9.55
CA ILE A 145 0.22 -3.72 -8.94
C ILE A 145 1.33 -3.88 -9.99
N TRP A 146 1.02 -4.36 -11.20
CA TRP A 146 2.03 -4.50 -12.25
C TRP A 146 2.65 -3.17 -12.70
N PRO A 147 1.87 -2.17 -13.17
CA PRO A 147 2.44 -0.88 -13.52
C PRO A 147 3.04 -0.15 -12.31
N VAL A 148 2.41 -0.24 -11.13
CA VAL A 148 2.91 0.39 -9.90
C VAL A 148 4.27 -0.20 -9.49
N TYR A 149 4.39 -1.53 -9.45
CA TYR A 149 5.64 -2.20 -9.12
C TYR A 149 6.75 -1.84 -10.11
N TRP A 150 6.44 -1.81 -11.41
CA TRP A 150 7.41 -1.42 -12.42
C TRP A 150 7.91 0.02 -12.23
N LEU A 151 7.00 0.96 -11.93
CA LEU A 151 7.32 2.36 -11.67
C LEU A 151 8.17 2.52 -10.40
N VAL A 152 7.75 1.89 -9.30
CA VAL A 152 8.50 1.90 -8.04
C VAL A 152 9.90 1.32 -8.23
N ARG A 153 10.02 0.21 -8.97
CA ARG A 153 11.33 -0.41 -9.26
C ARG A 153 12.22 0.48 -10.14
N ARG A 154 11.65 1.31 -11.02
CA ARG A 154 12.42 2.32 -11.78
C ARG A 154 12.96 3.42 -10.85
N ILE A 155 12.12 3.88 -9.92
CA ILE A 155 12.48 4.92 -8.95
C ILE A 155 13.54 4.41 -7.97
N GLN A 156 13.30 3.26 -7.33
CA GLN A 156 14.25 2.65 -6.38
C GLN A 156 15.62 2.41 -6.99
N ARG A 157 15.69 1.96 -8.26
CA ARG A 157 16.97 1.81 -8.96
C ARG A 157 17.75 3.12 -9.04
N ARG A 158 17.09 4.25 -9.29
CA ARG A 158 17.75 5.56 -9.35
C ARG A 158 18.17 6.08 -7.97
N VAL A 159 17.32 5.85 -6.96
CA VAL A 159 17.58 6.26 -5.57
C VAL A 159 18.76 5.47 -4.99
N HIS A 160 18.81 4.15 -5.19
CA HIS A 160 19.93 3.33 -4.74
C HIS A 160 21.19 3.49 -5.59
N ALA A 161 21.08 3.78 -6.89
CA ALA A 161 22.26 4.06 -7.74
C ALA A 161 23.00 5.32 -7.28
N ARG A 162 22.29 6.39 -6.89
CA ARG A 162 22.92 7.59 -6.29
C ARG A 162 23.64 7.30 -4.98
N ARG A 163 23.28 6.24 -4.26
CA ARG A 163 23.91 5.84 -3.00
C ARG A 163 25.33 5.28 -3.18
N ARG A 164 25.65 4.68 -4.34
CA ARG A 164 26.99 4.14 -4.65
C ARG A 164 28.01 5.19 -5.07
N ILE A 165 27.58 6.42 -5.38
CA ILE A 165 28.47 7.49 -5.87
C ILE A 165 29.02 8.33 -4.69
N PHE A 166 28.37 8.26 -3.52
CA PHE A 166 28.75 9.03 -2.32
C PHE A 166 29.36 8.16 -1.20
N THR A 167 29.80 6.94 -1.52
CA THR A 167 30.60 6.06 -0.66
C THR A 167 31.91 5.76 -1.34
#